data_AF-A0A0G3DRZ2-F1
#
_entry.id   AF-A0A0G3DRZ2-F1
#
_cell.length_a   1.000
_cell.length_b   1.000
_cell.length_c   1.000
_cell.angle_alpha   90.00
_cell.angle_beta   90.00
_cell.angle_gamma   90.00
#
_symmetry.space_group_name_H-M   'P 1'
#
loop_
_entity.id
_entity.type
_entity.pdbx_description
1 polymer ?
#
loop_
_entity_poly.entity_id
_entity_poly.type
_entity_poly.pdbx_seq_one_letter_code
_entity_poly.pdbx_strand_id
1 'polypeptide(L)' 'MAALKTTLVLLLIAFAMMASVGAVRVGPCDQVCSRIDAEKDECCRAHGYSGYNSCRGGRMDCY' A
#
# COMPACT_ATOMS: atom_id res chain seq x y z
N MET A 1 13.56 -23.75 25.43
CA MET A 1 14.24 -23.28 24.20
C MET A 1 13.33 -23.29 22.97
N ALA A 2 12.37 -24.22 22.84
CA ALA A 2 11.44 -24.24 21.70
C ALA A 2 10.45 -23.05 21.68
N ALA A 3 9.90 -22.68 22.85
CA ALA A 3 8.91 -21.61 22.97
C ALA A 3 9.45 -20.22 22.56
N LEU A 4 10.70 -19.90 22.92
CA LEU A 4 11.35 -18.64 22.53
C LEU A 4 11.58 -18.56 21.02
N LYS A 5 11.91 -19.69 20.38
CA LYS A 5 12.11 -19.76 18.93
C LYS A 5 10.79 -19.55 18.20
N THR A 6 9.70 -20.17 18.67
CA THR A 6 8.37 -20.00 18.07
C THR A 6 7.81 -18.60 18.25
N THR A 7 7.99 -17.97 19.42
CA THR A 7 7.54 -16.58 19.65
C THR A 7 8.33 -15.59 18.81
N LEU A 8 9.64 -15.80 18.65
CA LEU A 8 10.49 -14.94 17.82
C LEU A 8 10.12 -15.05 16.33
N VAL A 9 9.81 -16.26 15.84
CA VAL A 9 9.30 -16.46 14.48
C VAL A 9 7.94 -15.77 14.27
N LEU A 10 7.02 -15.87 15.22
CA LEU A 10 5.72 -15.19 15.14
C LEU A 10 5.88 -13.65 15.11
N LEU A 11 6.81 -13.11 15.91
CA LEU A 11 7.12 -11.67 15.90
C LEU A 11 7.68 -11.22 14.55
N LEU A 12 8.57 -12.01 13.93
CA LEU A 12 9.12 -11.69 12.60
C LEU A 12 8.04 -11.70 11.51
N ILE A 13 7.10 -12.65 11.56
CA ILE A 13 5.98 -12.71 10.61
C ILE A 13 5.07 -11.48 10.78
N ALA A 14 4.76 -11.09 12.02
CA ALA A 14 3.98 -9.89 12.29
C ALA A 14 4.69 -8.62 11.80
N PHE A 15 6.01 -8.53 11.99
CA PHE A 15 6.81 -7.39 11.52
C PHE A 15 6.88 -7.31 9.99
N ALA A 16 7.00 -8.45 9.31
CA ALA A 16 6.99 -8.51 7.85
C ALA A 16 5.66 -8.03 7.26
N MET A 17 4.53 -8.35 7.90
CA MET A 17 3.20 -7.88 7.49
C MET A 17 3.01 -6.37 7.68
N MET A 18 3.71 -5.75 8.64
CA MET A 18 3.69 -4.29 8.83
C MET A 18 4.61 -3.55 7.87
N ALA A 19 5.70 -4.18 7.41
CA ALA A 19 6.68 -3.54 6.52
C ALA A 19 6.22 -3.45 5.05
N SER A 20 5.11 -4.09 4.67
CA SER A 20 4.58 -4.06 3.30
C SER A 20 3.80 -2.80 2.92
N VAL A 21 3.82 -1.75 3.76
CA VAL A 21 3.26 -0.42 3.40
C VAL A 21 4.27 0.34 2.52
N GLY A 22 4.62 -0.26 1.38
CA GLY A 22 5.34 0.42 0.31
C GLY A 22 4.33 0.98 -0.68
N ALA A 23 4.63 2.12 -1.32
CA ALA A 23 3.83 2.65 -2.41
C ALA A 23 3.66 1.55 -3.48
N VAL A 24 2.43 1.11 -3.73
CA VAL A 24 2.13 0.11 -4.76
C VAL A 24 1.51 0.78 -5.95
N ARG A 25 2.07 0.52 -7.12
CA ARG A 25 1.52 1.03 -8.37
C ARG A 25 0.15 0.41 -8.66
N VAL A 26 -0.84 1.25 -8.86
CA VAL A 26 -2.19 0.84 -9.28
C VAL A 26 -2.43 1.30 -10.71
N GLY A 27 -2.11 0.42 -11.67
CA GLY A 27 -2.21 0.72 -13.10
C GLY A 27 -3.56 1.30 -13.57
N PRO A 28 -4.71 0.82 -13.08
CA PRO A 28 -6.01 1.44 -13.38
C PRO A 28 -6.11 2.91 -12.93
N CYS A 29 -5.45 3.29 -11.83
CA CYS A 29 -5.47 4.65 -11.31
C CYS A 29 -4.56 5.62 -12.08
N ASP A 30 -3.69 5.13 -12.97
CA ASP A 30 -2.87 5.97 -13.85
C ASP A 30 -3.74 6.92 -14.71
N GLN A 31 -4.98 6.52 -15.04
CA GLN A 31 -5.91 7.32 -15.85
C GLN A 31 -6.55 8.47 -15.06
N VAL A 32 -6.63 8.36 -13.73
CA VAL A 32 -7.21 9.40 -12.86
C VAL A 32 -6.16 10.37 -12.32
N CYS A 33 -4.88 10.15 -12.65
CA CYS A 33 -3.80 11.08 -12.30
C CYS A 33 -4.02 12.53 -12.76
N SER A 34 -4.69 12.74 -13.90
CA SER A 34 -5.01 14.08 -14.41
C SER A 34 -6.26 14.70 -13.78
N ARG A 35 -6.92 13.99 -12.87
CA ARG A 35 -8.14 14.42 -12.19
C ARG A 35 -7.86 15.09 -10.85
N ILE A 36 -8.93 15.42 -10.12
CA ILE A 36 -8.85 15.99 -8.77
C ILE A 36 -8.34 14.95 -7.76
N ASP A 37 -7.73 15.41 -6.67
CA ASP A 37 -7.13 14.53 -5.67
C ASP A 37 -8.16 13.61 -5.00
N ALA A 38 -9.40 14.08 -4.83
CA ALA A 38 -10.48 13.23 -4.31
C ALA A 38 -10.76 11.99 -5.18
N GLU A 39 -10.73 12.12 -6.51
CA GLU A 39 -10.93 10.97 -7.42
C GLU A 39 -9.73 10.01 -7.38
N LYS A 40 -8.52 10.55 -7.17
CA LYS A 40 -7.32 9.74 -6.99
C LYS A 40 -7.38 8.94 -5.69
N ASP A 41 -7.78 9.59 -4.60
CA ASP A 41 -7.92 8.96 -3.29
C ASP A 41 -8.98 7.87 -3.30
N GLU A 42 -10.12 8.13 -3.96
CA GLU A 42 -11.19 7.16 -4.14
C GLU A 42 -10.70 5.94 -4.93
N CYS A 43 -9.89 6.15 -5.97
CA CYS A 43 -9.30 5.06 -6.76
C CYS A 43 -8.40 4.18 -5.90
N CYS A 44 -7.50 4.76 -5.11
CA CYS A 44 -6.67 3.99 -4.20
C CYS A 44 -7.50 3.25 -3.14
N ARG A 45 -8.54 3.88 -2.57
CA ARG A 45 -9.47 3.22 -1.63
C ARG A 45 -10.21 2.05 -2.25
N ALA A 46 -10.66 2.18 -3.50
CA ALA A 46 -11.33 1.11 -4.23
C ALA A 46 -10.42 -0.12 -4.47
N HIS A 47 -9.10 0.09 -4.47
CA HIS A 47 -8.10 -0.95 -4.61
C HIS A 47 -7.53 -1.46 -3.27
N GLY A 48 -8.12 -1.07 -2.13
CA GLY A 48 -7.76 -1.58 -0.80
C GLY A 48 -6.65 -0.81 -0.09
N TYR A 49 -6.27 0.36 -0.59
CA TYR A 49 -5.29 1.25 0.02
C TYR A 49 -5.97 2.30 0.91
N SER A 50 -5.18 3.03 1.70
CA SER A 50 -5.71 4.06 2.62
C SER A 50 -6.40 5.23 1.89
N GLY A 51 -6.10 5.41 0.60
CA GLY A 51 -6.51 6.54 -0.21
C GLY A 51 -5.36 7.51 -0.46
N TYR A 52 -4.28 7.46 0.32
CA TYR A 52 -3.12 8.28 0.03
C TYR A 52 -2.46 7.83 -1.28
N ASN A 53 -2.16 8.79 -2.15
CA ASN A 53 -1.60 8.54 -3.47
C ASN A 53 -0.47 9.50 -3.82
N SER A 54 0.41 9.05 -4.70
CA SER A 54 1.35 9.91 -5.39
C SER A 54 1.23 9.65 -6.88
N CYS A 55 0.98 10.71 -7.65
CA CYS A 55 1.05 10.63 -9.10
C CYS A 55 2.31 11.31 -9.64
N ARG A 56 3.16 10.55 -10.34
CA ARG A 56 4.37 11.06 -11.02
C ARG A 56 4.41 10.63 -12.47
N GLY A 57 4.41 11.59 -13.40
CA GLY A 57 4.48 11.30 -14.83
C GLY A 57 3.32 10.46 -15.36
N GLY A 58 2.12 10.62 -14.78
CA GLY A 58 0.93 9.82 -15.12
C GLY A 58 0.93 8.41 -14.54
N ARG A 59 1.82 8.13 -13.59
CA ARG A 59 1.89 6.85 -12.87
C ARG A 59 1.44 7.05 -11.44
N MET A 60 0.44 6.28 -11.01
CA MET A 60 -0.17 6.37 -9.70
C MET A 60 0.37 5.27 -8.78
N ASP A 61 0.93 5.69 -7.66
CA ASP A 61 1.31 4.83 -6.55
C ASP A 61 0.38 5.10 -5.35
N CYS A 62 -0.23 4.04 -4.82
CA CYS A 62 -1.14 4.08 -3.67
C CYS A 62 -0.45 3.52 -2.42
N TYR A 63 -0.85 4.02 -1.25
CA TYR A 63 -0.28 3.66 0.06
C TYR A 63 -1.33 3.09 1.01
#